data_AF-A0A6J2XQD4-F1
#
_entry.id   AF-A0A6J2XQD4-F1
#
_cell.length_a   1.000
_cell.length_b   1.000
_cell.length_c   1.000
_cell.angle_alpha   90.00
_cell.angle_beta   90.00
_cell.angle_gamma   90.00
#
_symmetry.space_group_name_H-M   'P 1'
#
loop_
_entity.id
_entity.type
_entity.pdbx_description
1 polymer ?
#
loop_
_entity_poly.entity_id
_entity_poly.type
_entity_poly.pdbx_seq_one_letter_code
_entity_poly.pdbx_strand_id
1 'polypeptide(L)'
;MAGLDWLRGFMTRHEREISLRKPENTSISRAMAFNKPVVNDFFVKYASIMEKYKFPPEKIFNLVETGLTTVMPPSKVVAPKGKKQVAHISSQERGELVTFVGIISAAGSAVPPVFVYPRIRNPEEYLGSDYPNSAIALGNKKG
;
A
#
# COMPACT_ATOMS: atom_id res chain seq x y z
N MET A 1 41.53 -4.45 -9.11
CA MET A 1 40.12 -4.37 -8.64
C MET A 1 39.49 -3.11 -9.21
N ALA A 2 38.28 -3.19 -9.74
CA ALA A 2 37.55 -1.99 -10.17
C ALA A 2 37.14 -1.18 -8.92
N GLY A 3 37.60 0.07 -8.83
CA GLY A 3 37.35 0.96 -7.70
C GLY A 3 36.20 1.93 -7.93
N LEU A 4 36.01 2.86 -6.99
CA LEU A 4 34.95 3.88 -7.03
C LEU A 4 35.01 4.74 -8.30
N ASP A 5 36.22 5.05 -8.78
CA ASP A 5 36.42 5.85 -10.00
C ASP A 5 36.00 5.09 -11.26
N TRP A 6 36.19 3.77 -11.30
CA TRP A 6 35.68 2.94 -12.37
C TRP A 6 34.15 2.97 -12.41
N LEU A 7 33.49 2.81 -11.25
CA LEU A 7 32.03 2.85 -11.15
C LEU A 7 31.47 4.22 -11.57
N ARG A 8 32.06 5.32 -11.09
CA ARG A 8 31.67 6.68 -11.48
C ARG A 8 31.83 6.91 -12.98
N GLY A 9 32.96 6.49 -13.54
CA GLY A 9 33.22 6.58 -14.97
C GLY A 9 32.23 5.76 -15.80
N PHE A 10 31.88 4.55 -15.34
CA PHE A 10 30.88 3.71 -15.98
C PHE A 10 29.49 4.35 -15.95
N MET A 11 29.03 4.82 -14.79
CA MET A 11 27.74 5.50 -14.65
C MET A 11 27.65 6.77 -15.52
N THR A 12 28.74 7.54 -15.63
CA THR A 12 28.78 8.76 -16.47
C THR A 12 28.70 8.42 -17.95
N ARG A 13 29.46 7.41 -18.42
CA ARG A 13 29.44 7.00 -19.84
C ARG A 13 28.08 6.51 -20.31
N HIS A 14 27.29 5.93 -19.41
CA HIS A 14 25.99 5.34 -19.73
C HIS A 14 24.83 6.11 -19.08
N GLU A 15 25.00 7.40 -18.76
CA GLU A 15 24.01 8.20 -18.00
C GLU A 15 22.62 8.26 -18.65
N ARG A 16 22.54 8.08 -19.98
CA ARG A 16 21.30 8.05 -20.76
C ARG A 16 20.61 6.68 -20.76
N GLU A 17 21.35 5.61 -20.46
CA GLU A 17 20.89 4.22 -20.53
C GLU A 17 20.64 3.63 -19.15
N ILE A 18 21.44 4.02 -18.14
CA ILE A 18 21.40 3.44 -16.79
C ILE A 18 21.27 4.52 -15.73
N SER A 19 20.49 4.23 -14.69
CA SER A 19 20.33 5.09 -13.53
C SER A 19 20.27 4.25 -12.25
N LEU A 20 20.75 4.82 -11.15
CA LEU A 20 20.57 4.20 -9.84
C LEU A 20 19.11 4.37 -9.40
N ARG A 21 18.46 3.24 -9.13
CA ARG A 21 17.07 3.19 -8.64
C ARG A 21 17.03 2.41 -7.34
N LYS A 22 16.16 2.83 -6.43
CA LYS A 22 15.79 2.01 -5.27
C LYS A 22 14.73 1.01 -5.75
N PRO A 23 14.96 -0.31 -5.63
CA PRO A 23 13.94 -1.28 -6.01
C PRO A 23 12.70 -1.13 -5.12
N GLU A 24 11.53 -1.25 -5.72
CA GLU A 24 10.27 -1.34 -4.97
C GLU A 24 10.10 -2.76 -4.43
N ASN A 25 9.67 -2.88 -3.18
CA ASN A 25 9.47 -4.19 -2.57
C ASN A 25 8.27 -4.88 -3.24
N THR A 26 8.56 -5.83 -4.13
CA THR A 26 7.56 -6.52 -4.95
C THR A 26 7.55 -7.99 -4.54
N SER A 27 6.39 -8.51 -4.14
CA SER A 27 6.27 -9.93 -3.83
C SER A 27 6.46 -10.79 -5.08
N ILE A 28 6.94 -12.02 -4.92
CA ILE A 28 7.12 -12.97 -6.03
C ILE A 28 5.79 -13.20 -6.76
N SER A 29 4.69 -13.35 -6.02
CA SER A 29 3.35 -13.50 -6.61
C SER A 29 2.96 -12.30 -7.46
N ARG A 30 3.25 -11.07 -7.00
CA ARG A 30 2.99 -9.86 -7.80
C ARG A 30 3.86 -9.86 -9.05
N ALA A 31 5.15 -10.15 -8.94
CA ALA A 31 6.04 -10.22 -10.10
C ALA A 31 5.60 -11.27 -11.14
N MET A 32 5.15 -12.44 -10.67
CA MET A 32 4.63 -13.50 -11.54
C MET A 32 3.30 -13.11 -12.20
N ALA A 33 2.41 -12.40 -11.51
CA ALA A 33 1.14 -11.94 -12.07
C ALA A 33 1.30 -10.74 -13.02
N PHE A 34 2.32 -9.91 -12.83
CA PHE A 34 2.54 -8.68 -13.59
C PHE A 34 3.38 -8.89 -14.85
N ASN A 35 3.03 -9.90 -15.65
CA ASN A 35 3.65 -10.17 -16.95
C ASN A 35 2.69 -9.91 -18.12
N LYS A 36 3.23 -9.64 -19.31
CA LYS A 36 2.45 -9.23 -20.48
C LYS A 36 1.33 -10.23 -20.85
N PRO A 37 1.58 -11.55 -20.95
CA PRO A 37 0.52 -12.54 -21.18
C PRO A 37 -0.62 -12.49 -20.16
N VAL A 38 -0.30 -12.48 -18.86
CA VAL A 38 -1.30 -12.49 -17.78
C VAL A 38 -2.13 -11.21 -17.76
N VAL A 39 -1.47 -10.06 -17.89
CA VAL A 39 -2.14 -8.77 -17.95
C VAL A 39 -3.04 -8.66 -19.19
N ASN A 40 -2.57 -9.15 -20.34
CA ASN A 40 -3.36 -9.14 -21.57
C ASN A 40 -4.60 -10.03 -21.46
N ASP A 41 -4.45 -11.25 -20.92
CA ASP A 41 -5.57 -12.17 -20.69
C ASP A 41 -6.63 -11.56 -19.75
N PHE A 42 -6.20 -10.87 -18.69
CA PHE A 42 -7.09 -10.13 -17.81
C PHE A 42 -7.91 -9.07 -18.56
N PHE A 43 -7.27 -8.21 -19.35
CA PHE A 43 -7.97 -7.14 -20.06
C PHE A 43 -8.87 -7.64 -21.19
N VAL A 44 -8.50 -8.72 -21.87
CA VAL A 44 -9.37 -9.37 -22.87
C VAL A 44 -10.65 -9.88 -22.20
N LYS A 45 -10.51 -10.60 -21.07
CA LYS A 45 -11.66 -11.09 -20.29
C LYS A 45 -12.52 -9.93 -19.79
N TYR A 46 -11.89 -8.93 -19.20
CA TYR A 46 -12.57 -7.73 -18.71
C TYR A 46 -13.37 -7.04 -19.82
N ALA A 47 -12.77 -6.79 -20.99
CA ALA A 47 -13.45 -6.18 -22.13
C ALA A 47 -14.64 -7.01 -22.61
N SER A 48 -14.49 -8.34 -22.71
CA SER A 48 -15.60 -9.22 -23.11
C SER A 48 -16.81 -9.18 -22.16
N ILE A 49 -16.54 -9.09 -20.85
CA ILE A 49 -17.58 -9.00 -19.82
C ILE A 49 -18.26 -7.63 -19.88
N MET A 50 -17.47 -6.57 -20.03
CA MET A 50 -17.98 -5.21 -20.17
C MET A 50 -18.87 -5.05 -21.40
N GLU A 51 -18.49 -5.62 -22.54
CA GLU A 51 -19.30 -5.58 -23.77
C GLU A 51 -20.59 -6.39 -23.64
N LYS A 52 -20.52 -7.56 -22.99
CA LYS A 52 -21.67 -8.47 -22.81
C LYS A 52 -22.75 -7.89 -21.89
N TYR A 53 -22.35 -7.35 -20.75
CA TYR A 53 -23.29 -6.91 -19.71
C TYR A 53 -23.52 -5.41 -19.68
N LYS A 54 -22.64 -4.62 -20.31
CA LYS A 54 -22.74 -3.16 -20.43
C LYS A 54 -22.99 -2.50 -19.06
N PHE A 55 -22.17 -2.88 -18.07
CA PHE A 55 -22.31 -2.35 -16.72
C PHE A 55 -22.18 -0.83 -16.74
N PRO A 56 -23.16 -0.10 -16.18
CA PRO A 56 -23.06 1.34 -16.09
C PRO A 56 -22.06 1.71 -14.97
N PRO A 57 -21.49 2.94 -14.98
CA PRO A 57 -20.42 3.33 -14.06
C PRO A 57 -20.76 3.17 -12.57
N GLU A 58 -22.04 3.26 -12.20
CA GLU A 58 -22.52 3.12 -10.81
C GLU A 58 -22.44 1.67 -10.31
N LYS A 59 -22.22 0.70 -11.20
CA LYS A 59 -22.11 -0.73 -10.88
C LYS A 59 -20.68 -1.25 -10.96
N ILE A 60 -19.71 -0.41 -11.31
CA ILE A 60 -18.29 -0.77 -11.37
C ILE A 60 -17.62 -0.17 -10.14
N PHE A 61 -17.15 -1.00 -9.22
CA PHE A 61 -16.49 -0.56 -7.99
C PHE A 61 -15.03 -0.93 -7.99
N ASN A 62 -14.18 0.00 -7.58
CA ASN A 62 -12.79 -0.27 -7.22
C ASN A 62 -12.66 -0.31 -5.69
N LEU A 63 -11.87 -1.25 -5.19
CA LEU A 63 -11.57 -1.44 -3.78
C LEU A 63 -10.08 -1.25 -3.56
N VAL A 64 -9.72 -0.42 -2.60
CA VAL A 64 -8.32 -0.21 -2.20
C VAL A 64 -8.17 -0.40 -0.70
N GLU A 65 -7.10 -1.08 -0.30
CA GLU A 65 -6.74 -1.31 1.09
C GLU A 65 -5.48 -0.51 1.45
N THR A 66 -5.48 0.12 2.62
CA THR A 66 -4.28 0.75 3.18
C THR A 66 -4.16 0.42 4.67
N GLY A 67 -2.92 0.25 5.12
CA GLY A 67 -2.61 0.00 6.52
C GLY A 67 -2.51 1.31 7.31
N LEU A 68 -3.34 1.47 8.34
CA LEU A 68 -3.25 2.52 9.32
C LEU A 68 -2.48 2.00 10.54
N THR A 69 -1.33 2.61 10.83
CA THR A 69 -0.51 2.28 12.00
C THR A 69 -0.63 3.36 13.06
N THR A 70 -0.80 2.96 14.31
CA THR A 70 -0.79 3.87 15.46
C THR A 70 0.61 4.29 15.88
N VAL A 71 1.65 3.57 15.43
CA VAL A 71 3.05 3.94 15.70
C VAL A 71 3.46 5.04 14.74
N MET A 72 3.69 6.23 15.29
CA MET A 72 4.27 7.33 14.54
C MET A 72 5.73 7.04 14.21
N PRO A 73 6.20 7.36 12.99
CA PRO A 73 7.61 7.29 12.68
C PRO A 73 8.38 8.26 13.60
N PRO A 74 9.56 7.87 14.09
CA PRO A 74 10.36 8.75 14.95
C PRO A 74 10.69 10.05 14.22
N SER A 75 10.56 11.17 14.91
CA SER A 75 10.94 12.48 14.38
C SER A 75 12.43 12.52 14.06
N LYS A 76 12.81 13.28 13.02
CA LYS A 76 14.23 13.53 12.73
C LYS A 76 14.84 14.29 13.91
N VAL A 77 15.96 13.80 14.43
CA VAL A 77 16.71 14.42 15.52
C VAL A 77 18.08 14.89 15.05
N VAL A 78 18.60 15.97 15.63
CA VAL A 78 19.97 16.43 15.40
C VAL A 78 20.93 15.52 16.17
N ALA A 79 21.95 14.99 15.49
CA ALA A 79 22.95 14.11 16.10
C ALA A 79 24.36 14.39 15.56
N PRO A 80 25.44 14.05 16.29
CA PRO A 80 26.81 14.25 15.85
C PRO A 80 27.10 13.59 14.50
N LYS A 81 27.80 14.32 13.62
CA LYS A 81 28.21 13.84 12.29
C LYS A 81 29.05 12.56 12.43
N GLY A 82 28.65 11.50 11.73
CA GLY A 82 29.31 10.18 11.77
C GLY A 82 28.70 9.18 12.76
N LYS A 83 27.83 9.62 13.67
CA LYS A 83 27.10 8.72 14.58
C LYS A 83 25.86 8.15 13.89
N LYS A 84 25.93 6.86 13.50
CA LYS A 84 24.85 6.16 12.79
C LYS A 84 23.74 5.63 13.71
N GLN A 85 24.05 5.38 14.98
CA GLN A 85 23.08 4.89 15.97
C GLN A 85 22.70 6.02 16.92
N VAL A 86 21.45 6.48 16.80
CA VAL A 86 20.82 7.46 17.67
C VAL A 86 19.58 6.79 18.25
N ALA A 87 19.58 6.53 19.55
CA ALA A 87 18.48 5.84 20.21
C ALA A 87 17.27 6.77 20.33
N HIS A 88 16.09 6.23 20.06
CA HIS A 88 14.80 6.88 20.29
C HIS A 88 13.95 5.92 21.10
N ILE A 89 13.43 6.37 22.24
CA ILE A 89 12.50 5.60 23.07
C ILE A 89 11.09 5.95 22.58
N SER A 90 10.40 5.01 21.93
CA SER A 90 8.97 5.15 21.60
C SER A 90 8.10 4.52 22.70
N SER A 91 6.95 5.12 22.98
CA SER A 91 6.00 4.59 23.97
C SER A 91 5.34 3.27 23.54
N GLN A 92 5.38 2.94 22.25
CA GLN A 92 4.95 1.65 21.70
C GLN A 92 6.01 1.14 20.73
N GLU A 93 6.42 -0.12 20.92
CA GLU A 93 7.38 -0.81 20.04
C GLU A 93 6.68 -1.47 18.83
N ARG A 94 5.39 -1.80 18.98
CA ARG A 94 4.53 -2.37 17.93
C ARG A 94 3.18 -1.67 17.96
N GLY A 95 2.80 -1.05 16.84
CA GLY A 95 1.48 -0.48 16.66
C GLY A 95 0.47 -1.56 16.29
N GLU A 96 -0.80 -1.31 16.57
CA GLU A 96 -1.87 -2.07 15.94
C GLU A 96 -2.02 -1.58 14.50
N LEU A 97 -1.94 -2.52 13.56
CA LEU A 97 -2.20 -2.24 12.15
C LEU A 97 -3.69 -2.45 11.88
N VAL A 98 -4.43 -1.36 11.72
CA VAL A 98 -5.83 -1.39 11.29
C VAL A 98 -5.85 -1.27 9.78
N THR A 99 -6.55 -2.17 9.08
CA THR A 99 -6.70 -2.05 7.63
C THR A 99 -7.90 -1.15 7.33
N PHE A 100 -7.67 -0.06 6.63
CA PHE A 100 -8.73 0.74 6.03
C PHE A 100 -9.02 0.25 4.62
N VAL A 101 -10.31 0.13 4.28
CA VAL A 101 -10.76 -0.25 2.95
C VAL A 101 -11.68 0.85 2.41
N GLY A 102 -11.26 1.45 1.29
CA GLY A 102 -12.05 2.39 0.52
C GLY A 102 -12.66 1.70 -0.70
N ILE A 103 -13.97 1.88 -0.91
CA ILE A 103 -14.69 1.28 -2.04
C ILE A 103 -15.45 2.40 -2.75
N ILE A 104 -15.13 2.64 -4.02
CA ILE A 104 -15.65 3.77 -4.79
C ILE A 104 -16.13 3.26 -6.16
N SER A 105 -17.33 3.68 -6.56
CA SER A 105 -17.85 3.39 -7.90
C SER A 105 -17.16 4.25 -8.97
N ALA A 106 -17.18 3.80 -10.22
CA ALA A 106 -16.67 4.60 -11.34
C ALA A 106 -17.48 5.89 -11.56
N ALA A 107 -18.71 5.96 -11.04
CA ALA A 107 -19.52 7.18 -10.99
C ALA A 107 -19.15 8.14 -9.85
N GLY A 108 -18.23 7.74 -8.95
CA GLY A 108 -17.77 8.56 -7.82
C GLY A 108 -18.52 8.32 -6.50
N SER A 109 -19.50 7.42 -6.47
CA SER A 109 -20.21 7.08 -5.23
C SER A 109 -19.34 6.20 -4.34
N ALA A 110 -19.09 6.64 -3.11
CA ALA A 110 -18.36 5.86 -2.12
C ALA A 110 -19.32 4.98 -1.31
N VAL A 111 -18.96 3.72 -1.13
CA VAL A 111 -19.52 2.89 -0.05
C VAL A 111 -18.90 3.40 1.26
N PRO A 112 -19.62 3.33 2.39
CA PRO A 112 -19.04 3.73 3.66
C PRO A 112 -17.69 3.05 3.94
N PRO A 113 -16.74 3.78 4.56
CA PRO A 113 -15.40 3.26 4.81
C PRO A 113 -15.46 2.05 5.73
N VAL A 114 -14.63 1.05 5.44
CA VAL A 114 -14.54 -0.18 6.24
C VAL A 114 -13.21 -0.21 6.98
N PHE A 115 -13.25 -0.46 8.29
CA PHE A 115 -12.09 -0.65 9.14
C PHE A 115 -12.02 -2.11 9.57
N VAL A 116 -10.91 -2.79 9.27
CA VAL A 116 -10.66 -4.17 9.70
C VAL A 116 -9.61 -4.15 10.79
N TYR A 117 -10.02 -4.52 12.00
CA TYR A 117 -9.18 -4.56 13.18
C TYR A 117 -8.63 -5.98 13.43
N PRO A 118 -7.35 -6.10 13.82
CA PRO A 118 -6.77 -7.39 14.18
C PRO A 118 -7.23 -7.84 15.57
N ARG A 119 -7.53 -9.14 15.74
CA ARG A 119 -7.68 -9.83 17.04
C ARG A 119 -8.79 -9.34 17.97
N ILE A 120 -9.81 -8.66 17.45
CA ILE A 120 -10.93 -8.18 18.27
C ILE A 120 -12.22 -8.97 18.06
N ARG A 121 -13.01 -9.10 19.14
CA ARG A 121 -14.34 -9.73 19.13
C ARG A 121 -15.47 -8.74 18.83
N ASN A 122 -15.35 -7.49 19.28
CA ASN A 122 -16.40 -6.47 19.18
C ASN A 122 -15.87 -5.23 18.42
N PRO A 123 -15.78 -5.29 17.08
CA PRO A 123 -15.23 -4.20 16.27
C PRO A 123 -16.04 -2.90 16.33
N GLU A 124 -17.33 -2.96 16.61
CA GLU A 124 -18.19 -1.78 16.71
C GLU A 124 -17.84 -0.88 17.92
N GLU A 125 -17.24 -1.44 18.97
CA GLU A 125 -16.77 -0.65 20.13
C GLU A 125 -15.57 0.25 19.81
N TYR A 126 -14.89 0.00 18.68
CA TYR A 126 -13.71 0.77 18.24
C TYR A 126 -14.07 1.94 17.33
N LEU A 127 -15.32 2.02 16.87
CA LEU A 127 -15.85 3.19 16.20
C LEU A 127 -16.32 4.19 17.25
N GLY A 128 -15.51 5.22 17.51
CA GLY A 128 -15.91 6.37 18.32
C GLY A 128 -16.95 7.25 17.62
N SER A 129 -17.53 8.20 18.35
CA SER A 129 -18.48 9.20 17.82
C SER A 129 -17.93 10.06 16.69
N ASP A 130 -16.61 10.07 16.50
CA ASP A 130 -15.90 10.93 15.55
C ASP A 130 -15.69 10.27 14.17
N TYR A 131 -16.05 8.99 14.01
CA TYR A 131 -16.04 8.32 12.71
C TYR A 131 -17.28 8.74 11.91
N PRO A 132 -17.21 8.76 10.56
CA PRO A 132 -18.40 8.98 9.74
C PRO A 132 -19.50 8.03 10.19
N ASN A 133 -20.71 8.53 10.46
CA ASN A 133 -21.84 7.76 11.04
C ASN A 133 -22.21 6.47 10.29
N SER A 134 -21.66 6.26 9.09
CA SER A 134 -21.86 5.08 8.25
C SER A 134 -20.67 4.10 8.24
N ALA A 135 -19.55 4.41 8.90
CA ALA A 135 -18.36 3.57 8.88
C ALA A 135 -18.66 2.16 9.41
N ILE A 136 -18.06 1.16 8.79
CA ILE A 136 -18.26 -0.25 9.13
C ILE A 136 -16.98 -0.77 9.80
N ALA A 137 -17.10 -1.40 10.96
CA ALA A 137 -15.97 -2.05 11.61
C ALA A 137 -16.11 -3.57 11.56
N LEU A 138 -15.04 -4.23 11.11
CA LEU A 138 -14.93 -5.68 11.01
C LEU A 138 -13.76 -6.16 11.88
N GLY A 139 -13.89 -7.33 12.48
CA GLY A 139 -12.85 -7.96 13.30
C GLY A 139 -12.30 -9.20 12.64
N ASN A 140 -10.98 -9.28 12.44
CA ASN A 140 -10.34 -10.53 12.05
C ASN A 140 -9.98 -11.35 13.29
N LYS A 141 -10.64 -12.50 13.48
CA LYS A 141 -10.38 -13.45 14.59
C LYS A 141 -9.01 -14.12 14.51
N LYS A 142 -8.34 -14.11 13.36
CA LYS A 142 -7.02 -14.72 13.14
C LYS A 142 -6.01 -13.66 12.70
N GLY A 143 -5.33 -13.10 13.69
CA GLY A 143 -4.07 -12.37 13.54
C GLY A 143 -3.11 -12.82 14.64
#